data_AF-A0A921KD39-F1
#
_entry.id   AF-A0A921KD39-F1
#
_cell.length_a   1.000
_cell.length_b   1.000
_cell.length_c   1.000
_cell.angle_alpha   90.00
_cell.angle_beta   90.00
_cell.angle_gamma   90.00
#
_symmetry.space_group_name_H-M   'P 1'
#
loop_
_entity.id
_entity.type
_entity.pdbx_description
1 polymer ?
#
loop_
_entity_poly.entity_id
_entity_poly.type
_entity_poly.pdbx_seq_one_letter_code
_entity_poly.pdbx_strand_id
1 'polypeptide(L)'
;MKKIFFLILFSAFLLTGCSMQQAAPTYDETKKMMTDALQTEDGKKAIRQMFADPEFKELLILEQPEVKKSIEDALLSKKGEDFWKKTFDDPKFTETIAKSMKEQQQDIMKQLMDDSSFQKQLEEFFTQPDMLKQLETVTQSANMKKHLEKVVEETINSPLLQTKWQELIMKAGEPKEEESGGGGGNGSGDQGGAKQDESKSGGGK
;
A
#
# COMPACT_ATOMS: atom_id res chain seq x y z
N MET A 1 61.45 69.05 -65.51
CA MET A 1 60.06 69.38 -65.14
C MET A 1 59.03 68.31 -65.51
N LYS A 2 59.10 67.64 -66.68
CA LYS A 2 58.14 66.58 -67.07
C LYS A 2 58.14 65.30 -66.18
N LYS A 3 59.28 64.92 -65.59
CA LYS A 3 59.39 63.71 -64.73
C LYS A 3 58.77 63.89 -63.32
N ILE A 4 58.80 65.11 -62.78
CA ILE A 4 58.21 65.44 -61.47
C ILE A 4 56.68 65.53 -61.57
N PHE A 5 56.18 66.04 -62.70
CA PHE A 5 54.74 66.06 -62.98
C PHE A 5 54.15 64.64 -63.07
N PHE A 6 54.88 63.70 -63.69
CA PHE A 6 54.44 62.31 -63.80
C PHE A 6 54.45 61.56 -62.45
N LEU A 7 55.37 61.92 -61.55
CA LEU A 7 55.49 61.32 -60.22
C LEU A 7 54.39 61.84 -59.26
N ILE A 8 54.02 63.12 -59.38
CA ILE A 8 52.89 63.71 -58.64
C ILE A 8 51.55 63.15 -59.14
N LEU A 9 51.40 62.95 -60.46
CA LEU A 9 50.19 62.36 -61.04
C LEU A 9 49.99 60.88 -60.64
N PHE A 10 51.07 60.12 -60.51
CA PHE A 10 51.04 58.73 -60.05
C PHE A 10 50.75 58.62 -58.54
N SER A 11 51.28 59.56 -57.73
CA SER A 11 50.98 59.63 -56.30
C SER A 11 49.52 60.05 -56.00
N ALA A 12 48.90 60.83 -56.88
CA ALA A 12 47.48 61.20 -56.75
C ALA A 12 46.53 60.04 -57.06
N PHE A 13 46.93 59.10 -57.93
CA PHE A 13 46.11 57.92 -58.29
C PHE A 13 46.14 56.82 -57.21
N LEU A 14 47.18 56.76 -56.39
CA LEU A 14 47.28 55.80 -55.28
C LEU A 14 46.47 56.21 -54.03
N LEU A 15 46.10 57.49 -53.91
CA LEU A 15 45.29 58.00 -52.78
C LEU A 15 43.77 57.85 -52.99
N THR A 16 43.31 57.52 -54.21
CA THR A 16 41.89 57.23 -54.50
C THR A 16 41.47 55.78 -54.20
N GLY A 17 42.36 54.97 -53.61
CA GLY A 17 42.12 53.56 -53.31
C GLY A 17 41.61 53.24 -51.89
N CYS A 18 41.44 54.22 -51.01
CA CYS A 18 41.01 53.97 -49.63
C CYS A 18 39.86 54.91 -49.22
N SER A 19 38.70 54.71 -49.84
CA SER A 19 37.43 55.25 -49.34
C SER A 19 36.30 54.27 -49.63
N MET A 20 36.46 53.02 -49.19
CA MET A 20 35.32 52.13 -49.01
C MET A 20 35.03 52.07 -47.52
N GLN A 21 34.55 53.20 -46.99
CA GLN A 21 33.87 53.23 -45.70
C GLN A 21 32.53 52.54 -45.94
N GLN A 22 32.48 51.22 -45.80
CA GLN A 22 31.21 50.51 -45.70
C GLN A 22 30.47 51.13 -44.53
N ALA A 23 29.39 51.86 -44.83
CA ALA A 23 28.45 52.29 -43.82
C ALA A 23 28.05 51.04 -43.03
N ALA A 24 28.21 51.09 -41.70
CA ALA A 24 27.75 50.02 -40.85
C ALA A 24 26.28 49.74 -41.20
N PRO A 25 25.88 48.47 -41.39
CA PRO A 25 24.53 48.14 -41.79
C PRO A 25 23.54 48.77 -40.80
N THR A 26 22.43 49.26 -41.33
CA THR A 26 21.37 49.81 -40.47
C THR A 26 20.85 48.71 -39.54
N TYR A 27 20.27 49.10 -38.40
CA TYR A 27 19.74 48.12 -37.44
C TYR A 27 18.72 47.17 -38.08
N ASP A 28 17.90 47.67 -39.01
CA ASP A 28 16.90 46.87 -39.72
C ASP A 28 17.54 45.87 -40.70
N GLU A 29 18.61 46.26 -41.39
CA GLU A 29 19.38 45.34 -42.25
C GLU A 29 20.12 44.28 -41.43
N THR A 30 20.65 44.65 -40.26
CA THR A 30 21.31 43.72 -39.33
C THR A 30 20.29 42.73 -38.75
N LYS A 31 19.10 43.20 -38.35
CA LYS A 31 18.01 42.35 -37.88
C LYS A 31 17.54 41.38 -38.95
N LYS A 32 17.40 41.86 -40.19
CA LYS A 32 17.00 41.02 -41.33
C LYS A 32 18.06 39.95 -41.62
N MET A 33 19.32 40.35 -41.69
CA MET A 33 20.44 39.43 -41.89
C MET A 33 20.53 38.38 -40.78
N MET A 34 20.33 38.76 -39.52
CA MET A 34 20.29 37.83 -38.39
C MET A 34 19.10 36.87 -38.46
N THR A 35 17.92 37.36 -38.81
CA THR A 35 16.71 36.53 -38.96
C THR A 35 16.87 35.53 -40.10
N ASP A 36 17.39 35.98 -41.24
CA ASP A 36 17.65 35.14 -42.40
C ASP A 36 18.72 34.09 -42.06
N ALA A 37 19.80 34.47 -41.37
CA ALA A 37 20.82 33.54 -40.90
C ALA A 37 20.26 32.44 -39.98
N LEU A 38 19.35 32.77 -39.07
CA LEU A 38 18.67 31.78 -38.22
C LEU A 38 17.73 30.86 -39.01
N GLN A 39 17.12 31.35 -40.09
CA GLN A 39 16.21 30.58 -40.94
C GLN A 39 16.93 29.70 -41.98
N THR A 40 18.22 29.97 -42.25
CA THR A 40 19.03 29.11 -43.13
C THR A 40 19.20 27.69 -42.57
N GLU A 41 19.53 26.75 -43.44
CA GLU A 41 19.80 25.37 -43.03
C GLU A 41 20.99 25.27 -42.06
N ASP A 42 21.99 26.14 -42.20
CA ASP A 42 23.12 26.20 -41.27
C ASP A 42 22.69 26.75 -39.90
N GLY A 43 21.82 27.77 -39.86
CA GLY A 43 21.22 28.26 -38.61
C GLY A 43 20.39 27.18 -37.89
N LYS A 44 19.52 26.48 -38.62
CA LYS A 44 18.77 25.33 -38.09
C LYS A 44 19.70 24.20 -37.62
N LYS A 45 20.80 23.94 -38.34
CA LYS A 45 21.79 22.92 -37.98
C LYS A 45 22.54 23.30 -36.70
N ALA A 46 22.95 24.55 -36.56
CA ALA A 46 23.57 25.07 -35.35
C ALA A 46 22.64 24.95 -34.14
N ILE A 47 21.35 25.33 -34.28
CA ILE A 47 20.34 25.15 -33.23
C ILE A 47 20.17 23.66 -32.88
N ARG A 48 20.11 22.77 -33.87
CA ARG A 48 20.04 21.31 -33.62
C ARG A 48 21.29 20.77 -32.91
N GLN A 49 22.47 21.32 -33.20
CA GLN A 49 23.70 20.96 -32.51
C GLN A 49 23.71 21.45 -31.06
N MET A 50 23.18 22.66 -30.80
CA MET A 50 22.98 23.13 -29.43
C MET A 50 21.99 22.24 -28.68
N PHE A 51 20.90 21.81 -29.32
CA PHE A 51 20.01 20.79 -28.75
C PHE A 51 20.64 19.41 -28.61
N ALA A 52 21.76 19.13 -29.29
CA ALA A 52 22.48 17.87 -29.07
C ALA A 52 23.26 17.91 -27.75
N ASP A 53 23.66 19.10 -27.30
CA ASP A 53 24.39 19.33 -26.06
C ASP A 53 23.53 18.98 -24.82
N PRO A 54 24.01 18.08 -23.93
CA PRO A 54 23.33 17.74 -22.68
C PRO A 54 23.07 18.93 -21.76
N GLU A 55 24.01 19.87 -21.63
CA GLU A 55 23.87 21.01 -20.70
C GLU A 55 22.78 21.97 -21.18
N PHE A 56 22.70 22.21 -22.48
CA PHE A 56 21.66 23.06 -23.08
C PHE A 56 20.27 22.40 -23.04
N LYS A 57 20.21 21.06 -23.20
CA LYS A 57 18.97 20.29 -23.05
C LYS A 57 18.41 20.37 -21.63
N GLU A 58 19.25 20.20 -20.62
CA GLU A 58 18.81 20.17 -19.23
C GLU A 58 18.20 21.52 -18.81
N LEU A 59 18.88 22.62 -19.16
CA LEU A 59 18.41 23.98 -18.92
C LEU A 59 17.04 24.25 -19.57
N LEU A 60 16.80 23.77 -20.79
CA LEU A 60 15.55 24.04 -21.52
C LEU A 60 14.39 23.10 -21.13
N ILE A 61 14.68 21.84 -20.79
CA ILE A 61 13.65 20.81 -20.59
C ILE A 61 13.07 20.87 -19.17
N LEU A 62 13.88 21.14 -18.15
CA LEU A 62 13.42 21.15 -16.76
C LEU A 62 12.85 22.49 -16.30
N GLU A 63 13.29 23.61 -16.88
CA GLU A 63 12.87 24.95 -16.46
C GLU A 63 11.59 25.45 -17.15
N GLN A 64 11.08 24.74 -18.16
CA GLN A 64 9.87 25.17 -18.87
C GLN A 64 8.58 24.79 -18.11
N PRO A 65 7.75 25.78 -17.72
CA PRO A 65 6.45 25.54 -17.11
C PRO A 65 5.56 24.59 -17.92
N GLU A 66 5.70 24.60 -19.25
CA GLU A 66 4.97 23.75 -20.18
C GLU A 66 5.33 22.26 -20.02
N VAL A 67 6.61 21.94 -19.74
CA VAL A 67 7.05 20.55 -19.52
C VAL A 67 6.51 20.06 -18.19
N LYS A 68 6.63 20.87 -17.12
CA LYS A 68 6.06 20.54 -15.81
C LYS A 68 4.54 20.31 -15.91
N LYS A 69 3.82 21.23 -16.54
CA LYS A 69 2.38 21.11 -16.74
C LYS A 69 2.02 19.87 -17.55
N SER A 70 2.78 19.55 -18.59
CA SER A 70 2.52 18.34 -19.40
C SER A 70 2.72 17.06 -18.59
N ILE A 71 3.72 17.01 -17.70
CA ILE A 71 3.96 15.88 -16.80
C ILE A 71 2.82 15.78 -15.78
N GLU A 72 2.43 16.90 -15.16
CA GLU A 72 1.32 16.95 -14.21
C GLU A 72 0.01 16.50 -14.88
N ASP A 73 -0.32 17.03 -16.06
CA ASP A 73 -1.50 16.65 -16.82
C ASP A 73 -1.44 15.15 -17.18
N ALA A 74 -0.28 14.63 -17.61
CA ALA A 74 -0.14 13.22 -17.92
C ALA A 74 -0.39 12.32 -16.69
N LEU A 75 0.22 12.66 -15.54
CA LEU A 75 0.13 11.86 -14.31
C LEU A 75 -1.24 11.96 -13.63
N LEU A 76 -1.86 13.15 -13.63
CA LEU A 76 -3.13 13.41 -12.96
C LEU A 76 -4.35 13.17 -13.86
N SER A 77 -4.16 12.96 -15.16
CA SER A 77 -5.25 12.63 -16.07
C SER A 77 -5.83 11.24 -15.82
N LYS A 78 -7.06 11.03 -16.30
CA LYS A 78 -7.68 9.71 -16.38
C LYS A 78 -6.84 8.69 -17.15
N LYS A 79 -6.11 9.14 -18.17
CA LYS A 79 -5.19 8.28 -18.93
C LYS A 79 -4.00 7.82 -18.08
N GLY A 80 -3.49 8.68 -17.20
CA GLY A 80 -2.47 8.33 -16.21
C GLY A 80 -3.01 7.32 -15.19
N GLU A 81 -4.21 7.55 -14.66
CA GLU A 81 -4.89 6.59 -13.77
C GLU A 81 -5.07 5.21 -14.43
N ASP A 82 -5.55 5.18 -15.67
CA ASP A 82 -5.74 3.93 -16.43
C ASP A 82 -4.41 3.25 -16.78
N PHE A 83 -3.36 4.03 -17.06
CA PHE A 83 -2.01 3.50 -17.25
C PHE A 83 -1.55 2.77 -15.99
N TRP A 84 -1.60 3.44 -14.83
CA TRP A 84 -1.18 2.82 -13.57
C TRP A 84 -1.99 1.57 -13.23
N LYS A 85 -3.34 1.60 -13.38
CA LYS A 85 -4.18 0.41 -13.16
C LYS A 85 -3.70 -0.78 -14.01
N LYS A 86 -3.52 -0.57 -15.31
CA LYS A 86 -3.03 -1.63 -16.22
C LYS A 86 -1.60 -2.06 -15.90
N THR A 87 -0.75 -1.14 -15.47
CA THR A 87 0.64 -1.45 -15.10
C THR A 87 0.71 -2.28 -13.82
N PHE A 88 -0.18 -2.04 -12.85
CA PHE A 88 -0.32 -2.89 -11.65
C PHE A 88 -0.92 -4.28 -11.94
N ASP A 89 -1.57 -4.47 -13.10
CA ASP A 89 -1.99 -5.81 -13.55
C ASP A 89 -0.80 -6.65 -14.07
N ASP A 90 0.35 -6.04 -14.39
CA ASP A 90 1.56 -6.77 -14.80
C ASP A 90 2.24 -7.41 -13.57
N PRO A 91 2.34 -8.75 -13.50
CA PRO A 91 2.96 -9.44 -12.38
C PRO A 91 4.41 -9.04 -12.12
N LYS A 92 5.20 -8.76 -13.17
CA LYS A 92 6.62 -8.37 -13.02
C LYS A 92 6.76 -6.98 -12.40
N PHE A 93 5.90 -6.07 -12.85
CA PHE A 93 5.86 -4.73 -12.28
C PHE A 93 5.43 -4.77 -10.81
N THR A 94 4.33 -5.46 -10.52
CA THR A 94 3.81 -5.59 -9.16
C THR A 94 4.77 -6.33 -8.23
N GLU A 95 5.47 -7.36 -8.70
CA GLU A 95 6.54 -8.02 -7.94
C GLU A 95 7.67 -7.04 -7.60
N THR A 96 8.09 -6.21 -8.56
CA THR A 96 9.17 -5.24 -8.36
C THR A 96 8.77 -4.17 -7.35
N ILE A 97 7.55 -3.63 -7.45
CA ILE A 97 7.01 -2.65 -6.50
C ILE A 97 6.83 -3.28 -5.12
N ALA A 98 6.26 -4.48 -5.02
CA ALA A 98 6.09 -5.16 -3.74
C ALA A 98 7.44 -5.42 -3.06
N LYS A 99 8.48 -5.79 -3.82
CA LYS A 99 9.83 -5.97 -3.30
C LYS A 99 10.46 -4.65 -2.84
N SER A 100 10.31 -3.57 -3.61
CA SER A 100 10.91 -2.28 -3.26
C SER A 100 10.24 -1.61 -2.06
N MET A 101 8.95 -1.89 -1.84
CA MET A 101 8.16 -1.34 -0.73
C MET A 101 8.13 -2.25 0.51
N LYS A 102 8.77 -3.42 0.48
CA LYS A 102 8.63 -4.44 1.53
C LYS A 102 9.02 -3.92 2.92
N GLU A 103 10.13 -3.20 3.03
CA GLU A 103 10.64 -2.70 4.31
C GLU A 103 9.71 -1.63 4.88
N GLN A 104 9.30 -0.67 4.05
CA GLN A 104 8.37 0.39 4.42
C GLN A 104 7.01 -0.19 4.82
N GLN A 105 6.51 -1.18 4.07
CA GLN A 105 5.26 -1.86 4.39
C GLN A 105 5.37 -2.60 5.73
N GLN A 106 6.50 -3.26 5.99
CA GLN A 106 6.72 -3.94 7.27
C GLN A 106 6.74 -2.94 8.43
N ASP A 107 7.39 -1.79 8.27
CA ASP A 107 7.46 -0.78 9.32
C ASP A 107 6.11 -0.10 9.56
N ILE A 108 5.36 0.20 8.50
CA ILE A 108 3.97 0.68 8.61
C ILE A 108 3.13 -0.34 9.36
N MET A 109 3.23 -1.64 9.03
CA MET A 109 2.46 -2.67 9.71
C MET A 109 2.82 -2.80 11.19
N LYS A 110 4.11 -2.69 11.57
CA LYS A 110 4.50 -2.66 12.99
C LYS A 110 3.92 -1.45 13.71
N GLN A 111 4.00 -0.27 13.10
CA GLN A 111 3.44 0.95 13.69
C GLN A 111 1.93 0.87 13.83
N LEU A 112 1.23 0.27 12.86
CA LEU A 112 -0.20 0.02 12.94
C LEU A 112 -0.54 -0.95 14.07
N MET A 113 0.27 -1.99 14.33
CA MET A 113 0.03 -2.89 15.47
C MET A 113 0.05 -2.16 16.82
N ASP A 114 0.81 -1.08 16.94
CA ASP A 114 0.86 -0.24 18.14
C ASP A 114 -0.27 0.81 18.18
N ASP A 115 -0.98 1.01 17.07
CA ASP A 115 -2.07 1.98 16.97
C ASP A 115 -3.38 1.44 17.57
N SER A 116 -4.00 2.25 18.43
CA SER A 116 -5.23 1.88 19.14
C SER A 116 -6.43 1.61 18.23
N SER A 117 -6.52 2.24 17.06
CA SER A 117 -7.64 2.01 16.14
C SER A 117 -7.49 0.69 15.40
N PHE A 118 -6.27 0.37 14.98
CA PHE A 118 -5.96 -0.93 14.36
C PHE A 118 -6.08 -2.07 15.36
N GLN A 119 -5.66 -1.87 16.62
CA GLN A 119 -5.86 -2.85 17.69
C GLN A 119 -7.34 -3.19 17.90
N LYS A 120 -8.25 -2.21 17.85
CA LYS A 120 -9.70 -2.48 17.91
C LYS A 120 -10.19 -3.31 16.73
N GLN A 121 -9.68 -3.04 15.52
CA GLN A 121 -10.00 -3.86 14.34
C GLN A 121 -9.47 -5.30 14.50
N LEU A 122 -8.30 -5.47 15.14
CA LEU A 122 -7.77 -6.80 15.47
C LEU A 122 -8.63 -7.51 16.51
N GLU A 123 -9.11 -6.82 17.54
CA GLU A 123 -10.06 -7.39 18.52
C GLU A 123 -11.32 -7.90 17.83
N GLU A 124 -11.93 -7.07 16.98
CA GLU A 124 -13.10 -7.48 16.17
C GLU A 124 -12.78 -8.71 15.31
N PHE A 125 -11.62 -8.72 14.64
CA PHE A 125 -11.15 -9.87 13.86
C PHE A 125 -11.02 -11.15 14.71
N PHE A 126 -10.44 -11.07 15.90
CA PHE A 126 -10.30 -12.24 16.78
C PHE A 126 -11.61 -12.73 17.40
N THR A 127 -12.62 -11.87 17.50
CA THR A 127 -13.96 -12.27 17.97
C THR A 127 -14.84 -12.91 16.89
N GLN A 128 -14.34 -13.02 15.65
CA GLN A 128 -15.08 -13.70 14.58
C GLN A 128 -15.33 -15.18 14.92
N PRO A 129 -16.49 -15.76 14.54
CA PRO A 129 -16.85 -17.14 14.90
C PRO A 129 -15.80 -18.20 14.53
N ASP A 130 -15.14 -18.04 13.38
CA ASP A 130 -14.11 -18.97 12.92
C ASP A 130 -12.86 -18.95 13.82
N MET A 131 -12.47 -17.75 14.28
CA MET A 131 -11.36 -17.58 15.22
C MET A 131 -11.70 -18.15 16.59
N LEU A 132 -12.93 -17.93 17.07
CA LEU A 132 -13.42 -18.51 18.32
C LEU A 132 -13.45 -20.04 18.27
N LYS A 133 -13.83 -20.63 17.13
CA LYS A 133 -13.81 -22.09 16.95
C LYS A 133 -12.40 -22.68 16.96
N GLN A 134 -11.43 -21.96 16.39
CA GLN A 134 -10.02 -22.35 16.52
C GLN A 134 -9.55 -22.27 17.97
N LEU A 135 -9.92 -21.20 18.68
CA LEU A 135 -9.60 -21.05 20.10
C LEU A 135 -10.24 -22.15 20.97
N GLU A 136 -11.48 -22.54 20.67
CA GLU A 136 -12.15 -23.68 21.31
C GLU A 136 -11.36 -24.97 21.09
N THR A 137 -10.92 -25.22 19.85
CA THR A 137 -10.11 -26.39 19.50
C THR A 137 -8.79 -26.42 20.27
N VAL A 138 -8.11 -25.29 20.40
CA VAL A 138 -6.88 -25.17 21.20
C VAL A 138 -7.16 -25.42 22.67
N THR A 139 -8.27 -24.91 23.19
CA THR A 139 -8.66 -25.09 24.60
C THR A 139 -9.01 -26.54 24.92
N GLN A 140 -9.54 -27.27 23.94
CA GLN A 140 -9.83 -28.70 24.05
C GLN A 140 -8.63 -29.61 23.75
N SER A 141 -7.47 -29.03 23.38
CA SER A 141 -6.25 -29.79 23.11
C SER A 141 -5.76 -30.54 24.35
N ALA A 142 -5.05 -31.66 24.13
CA ALA A 142 -4.52 -32.47 25.23
C ALA A 142 -3.59 -31.69 26.17
N ASN A 143 -2.81 -30.74 25.62
CA ASN A 143 -1.92 -29.89 26.42
C ASN A 143 -2.70 -28.96 27.34
N MET A 144 -3.77 -28.33 26.83
CA MET A 144 -4.60 -27.44 27.63
C MET A 144 -5.42 -28.22 28.67
N LYS A 145 -5.93 -29.40 28.31
CA LYS A 145 -6.59 -30.33 29.25
C LYS A 145 -5.67 -30.71 30.42
N LYS A 146 -4.41 -31.06 30.15
CA LYS A 146 -3.42 -31.37 31.20
C LYS A 146 -3.15 -30.16 32.12
N HIS A 147 -3.11 -28.95 31.55
CA HIS A 147 -2.97 -27.74 32.36
C HIS A 147 -4.22 -27.49 33.22
N LEU A 148 -5.41 -27.69 32.66
CA LEU A 148 -6.70 -27.64 33.36
C LEU A 148 -6.77 -28.67 34.49
N GLU A 149 -6.38 -29.92 34.24
CA GLU A 149 -6.31 -30.97 35.26
C GLU A 149 -5.42 -30.54 36.43
N LYS A 150 -4.23 -30.01 36.14
CA LYS A 150 -3.31 -29.51 37.16
C LYS A 150 -3.90 -28.32 37.95
N VAL A 151 -4.52 -27.36 37.28
CA VAL A 151 -5.17 -26.21 37.95
C VAL A 151 -6.33 -26.68 38.82
N VAL A 152 -7.10 -27.66 38.37
CA VAL A 152 -8.19 -28.27 39.15
C VAL A 152 -7.63 -29.00 40.37
N GLU A 153 -6.57 -29.78 40.22
CA GLU A 153 -5.87 -30.43 41.33
C GLU A 153 -5.35 -29.41 42.36
N GLU A 154 -4.69 -28.34 41.91
CA GLU A 154 -4.20 -27.25 42.77
C GLU A 154 -5.37 -26.53 43.49
N THR A 155 -6.48 -26.33 42.79
CA THR A 155 -7.68 -25.69 43.35
C THR A 155 -8.34 -26.56 44.41
N ILE A 156 -8.48 -27.88 44.17
CA ILE A 156 -9.04 -28.83 45.14
C ILE A 156 -8.14 -28.92 46.38
N ASN A 157 -6.83 -28.91 46.18
CA ASN A 157 -5.84 -28.97 47.25
C ASN A 157 -5.64 -27.62 47.96
N SER A 158 -6.29 -26.55 47.51
CA SER A 158 -6.19 -25.22 48.13
C SER A 158 -6.79 -25.25 49.54
N PRO A 159 -6.02 -24.86 50.59
CA PRO A 159 -6.51 -24.81 51.97
C PRO A 159 -7.77 -23.95 52.15
N LEU A 160 -7.95 -22.94 51.30
CA LEU A 160 -9.13 -22.05 51.31
C LEU A 160 -10.42 -22.75 50.86
N LEU A 161 -10.29 -23.81 50.06
CA LEU A 161 -11.42 -24.58 49.54
C LEU A 161 -11.56 -25.94 50.25
N GLN A 162 -10.50 -26.45 50.88
CA GLN A 162 -10.54 -27.69 51.65
C GLN A 162 -11.67 -27.70 52.70
N THR A 163 -11.89 -26.60 53.41
CA THR A 163 -12.99 -26.50 54.39
C THR A 163 -14.36 -26.63 53.73
N LYS A 164 -14.56 -25.99 52.56
CA LYS A 164 -15.81 -26.12 51.79
C LYS A 164 -16.02 -27.54 51.27
N TRP A 165 -14.96 -28.20 50.83
CA TRP A 165 -15.01 -29.60 50.40
C TRP A 165 -15.35 -30.53 51.57
N GLN A 166 -14.76 -30.30 52.74
CA GLN A 166 -15.08 -31.04 53.96
C GLN A 166 -16.55 -30.85 54.37
N GLU A 167 -17.06 -29.61 54.36
CA GLU A 167 -18.47 -29.30 54.65
C GLU A 167 -19.43 -29.98 53.65
N LEU A 168 -19.08 -29.99 52.36
CA LEU A 168 -19.88 -30.67 51.33
C LEU A 168 -19.88 -32.19 51.51
N ILE A 169 -18.74 -32.79 51.86
CA ILE A 169 -18.64 -34.23 52.16
C ILE A 169 -19.46 -34.56 53.41
N MET A 170 -19.43 -33.73 54.45
CA MET A 170 -20.25 -33.92 55.65
C MET A 170 -21.74 -33.84 55.33
N LYS A 171 -22.19 -32.84 54.54
CA LYS A 171 -23.59 -32.74 54.08
C LYS A 171 -24.05 -33.88 53.17
N ALA A 172 -23.13 -34.46 52.38
CA ALA A 172 -23.45 -35.58 51.50
C ALA A 172 -23.45 -36.93 52.25
N GLY A 173 -22.67 -37.04 53.32
CA GLY A 173 -22.60 -38.19 54.21
C GLY A 173 -23.60 -38.15 55.37
N GLU A 174 -24.20 -36.99 55.65
CA GLU A 174 -25.42 -36.92 56.46
C GLU A 174 -26.49 -37.79 55.78
N PRO A 175 -27.04 -38.80 56.46
CA PRO A 175 -28.15 -39.55 55.91
C PRO A 175 -29.24 -38.52 55.59
N LYS A 176 -29.70 -38.48 54.34
CA LYS A 176 -31.01 -37.93 54.06
C LYS A 176 -31.94 -38.66 55.02
N GLU A 177 -32.47 -37.96 56.02
CA GLU A 177 -33.53 -38.50 56.84
C GLU A 177 -34.59 -38.99 55.86
N GLU A 178 -34.68 -40.31 55.72
CA GLU A 178 -35.86 -40.96 55.20
C GLU A 178 -37.00 -40.40 56.06
N GLU A 179 -37.91 -39.66 55.43
CA GLU A 179 -39.26 -39.49 55.93
C GLU A 179 -39.88 -40.90 56.04
N SER A 180 -39.55 -41.59 57.13
CA SER A 180 -40.27 -42.74 57.64
C SER A 180 -41.22 -42.22 58.70
N GLY A 181 -42.42 -41.86 58.25
CA GLY A 181 -43.59 -41.60 59.06
C GLY A 181 -44.81 -42.21 58.39
N GLY A 182 -45.00 -43.52 58.57
CA GLY A 182 -46.06 -44.29 57.94
C GLY A 182 -47.48 -43.90 58.36
N GLY A 183 -48.43 -44.13 57.45
CA GLY A 183 -49.87 -44.11 57.71
C GLY A 183 -50.61 -44.70 56.51
N GLY A 184 -51.09 -45.93 56.63
CA GLY A 184 -51.60 -46.75 55.54
C GLY A 184 -52.98 -46.36 54.98
N GLY A 185 -53.35 -47.02 53.87
CA GLY A 185 -54.69 -46.89 53.30
C GLY A 185 -54.84 -47.48 51.88
N ASN A 186 -54.91 -48.81 51.81
CA ASN A 186 -55.73 -49.66 50.95
C ASN A 186 -56.35 -49.10 49.63
N GLY A 187 -56.20 -49.87 48.54
CA GLY A 187 -57.05 -49.80 47.33
C GLY A 187 -56.25 -50.10 46.05
N SER A 188 -55.99 -51.35 45.70
CA SER A 188 -56.87 -52.21 44.89
C SER A 188 -57.02 -51.73 43.44
N GLY A 189 -56.54 -52.57 42.51
CA GLY A 189 -57.24 -52.83 41.25
C GLY A 189 -56.59 -52.32 39.97
N ASP A 190 -56.25 -53.30 39.12
CA ASP A 190 -56.46 -53.28 37.66
C ASP A 190 -55.56 -52.35 36.80
N GLN A 191 -55.20 -52.61 35.55
CA GLN A 191 -55.15 -53.74 34.60
C GLN A 191 -54.84 -53.06 33.24
N GLY A 192 -54.13 -53.76 32.36
CA GLY A 192 -54.03 -53.41 30.94
C GLY A 192 -52.95 -52.35 30.62
N GLY A 193 -52.01 -52.55 29.69
CA GLY A 193 -52.06 -53.37 28.49
C GLY A 193 -52.26 -52.47 27.26
N ALA A 194 -51.20 -52.28 26.47
CA ALA A 194 -51.15 -52.04 25.02
C ALA A 194 -49.83 -51.29 24.70
N LYS A 195 -48.87 -51.92 24.00
CA LYS A 195 -48.75 -51.95 22.52
C LYS A 195 -48.66 -50.53 21.93
N GLN A 196 -47.48 -50.12 21.42
CA GLN A 196 -46.95 -50.42 20.08
C GLN A 196 -47.12 -49.15 19.24
N ASP A 197 -46.04 -48.53 18.77
CA ASP A 197 -45.73 -48.59 17.34
C ASP A 197 -44.35 -48.05 16.99
N GLU A 198 -43.76 -48.75 16.03
CA GLU A 198 -42.61 -48.34 15.24
C GLU A 198 -42.96 -47.14 14.36
N SER A 199 -41.97 -46.31 14.05
CA SER A 199 -41.99 -45.52 12.81
C SER A 199 -40.56 -45.29 12.35
N LYS A 200 -40.15 -46.25 11.52
CA LYS A 200 -38.99 -46.20 10.64
C LYS A 200 -39.37 -45.39 9.39
N SER A 201 -38.59 -44.38 9.03
CA SER A 201 -38.46 -43.86 7.65
C SER A 201 -37.23 -42.93 7.66
N GLY A 202 -36.15 -43.20 6.92
CA GLY A 202 -36.06 -43.04 5.46
C GLY A 202 -35.94 -41.53 5.17
N GLY A 203 -34.82 -40.95 4.74
CA GLY A 203 -33.98 -41.30 3.59
C GLY A 203 -34.06 -40.15 2.56
N GLY A 204 -32.92 -39.74 2.00
CA GLY A 204 -32.79 -38.66 1.00
C GLY A 204 -32.30 -37.35 1.63
N LYS A 205 -31.21 -36.74 1.17
CA LYS A 205 -30.70 -36.60 -0.19
C LYS A 205 -29.20 -36.27 -0.13
#